data_AF-A0A535CC02-F1
#
_entry.id   AF-A0A535CC02-F1
#
_cell.length_a   1.000
_cell.length_b   1.000
_cell.length_c   1.000
_cell.angle_alpha   90.00
_cell.angle_beta   90.00
_cell.angle_gamma   90.00
#
_symmetry.space_group_name_H-M   'P 1'
#
loop_
_entity.id
_entity.type
_entity.pdbx_description
1 polymer ?
#
loop_
_entity_poly.entity_id
_entity_poly.type
_entity_poly.pdbx_seq_one_letter_code
_entity_poly.pdbx_strand_id
1 'polypeptide(L)' 'MDEVALYVRCFVGAERPTATTSSRILVRQFQEALGLSLTGLARNHWRIAESAQPVRPQQARSRPSVRERFKLISGEGA' A
#
# COMPACT_ATOMS: atom_id res chain seq x y z
N MET A 1 -10.37 18.61 -17.58
CA MET A 1 -9.18 18.95 -16.78
C MET A 1 -8.68 17.66 -16.15
N ASP A 2 -7.40 17.36 -16.25
CA ASP A 2 -6.82 16.13 -15.69
C ASP A 2 -6.77 16.23 -14.16
N GLU A 3 -7.52 15.36 -13.48
CA GLU A 3 -7.67 15.35 -12.01
C GLU A 3 -6.33 15.08 -11.30
N VAL A 4 -5.48 14.23 -11.90
CA VAL A 4 -4.16 13.91 -11.37
C VAL A 4 -3.27 15.15 -11.42
N ALA A 5 -3.30 15.90 -12.53
CA ALA A 5 -2.53 17.13 -12.66
C ALA A 5 -2.93 18.17 -11.61
N LEU A 6 -4.22 18.25 -11.28
CA LEU A 6 -4.73 19.18 -10.28
C LEU A 6 -4.33 18.76 -8.85
N TYR A 7 -4.42 17.46 -8.54
CA TYR A 7 -3.92 16.91 -7.28
C TYR A 7 -2.43 17.23 -7.08
N VAL A 8 -1.57 16.95 -8.07
CA VAL A 8 -0.12 17.20 -7.97
C VAL A 8 0.16 18.68 -7.71
N ARG A 9 -0.55 19.59 -8.39
CA ARG A 9 -0.38 21.04 -8.19
C ARG A 9 -0.80 21.47 -6.79
N CYS A 10 -1.93 20.96 -6.27
CA CYS A 10 -2.38 21.23 -4.91
C CYS A 10 -1.43 20.65 -3.86
N PHE A 11 -0.91 19.44 -4.10
CA PHE A 11 0.03 18.75 -3.20
C PHE A 11 1.30 19.57 -3.01
N VAL A 12 1.94 19.99 -4.11
CA VAL A 12 3.14 20.85 -4.08
C VAL A 12 2.88 22.17 -3.36
N GLY A 13 1.68 22.74 -3.52
CA GLY A 13 1.27 23.94 -2.78
C GLY A 13 1.15 23.71 -1.27
N ALA A 14 0.60 22.56 -0.86
CA ALA A 14 0.34 22.21 0.53
C ALA A 14 1.58 21.79 1.32
N GLU A 15 2.65 21.36 0.64
CA GLU A 15 3.95 21.06 1.27
C GLU A 15 4.68 22.31 1.77
N ARG A 16 4.29 23.50 1.31
CA ARG A 16 4.92 24.74 1.76
C ARG A 16 4.66 24.96 3.26
N PRO A 17 5.64 25.49 4.02
CA PRO A 17 5.44 25.77 5.45
C PRO A 17 4.29 26.73 5.73
N THR A 18 4.04 27.67 4.81
CA THR A 18 2.96 28.67 4.88
C THR A 18 1.62 28.17 4.37
N ALA A 19 1.52 26.89 3.99
CA ALA A 19 0.28 26.32 3.47
C ALA A 19 -0.84 26.35 4.51
N THR A 20 -2.03 26.73 4.06
CA THR A 20 -3.22 26.80 4.91
C THR A 20 -3.78 25.41 5.20
N THR A 21 -4.47 25.26 6.32
CA THR A 21 -5.19 24.02 6.66
C THR A 21 -6.15 23.59 5.53
N SER A 22 -6.85 24.54 4.91
CA SER A 22 -7.78 24.27 3.82
C SER A 22 -7.10 23.63 2.60
N SER A 23 -5.86 24.04 2.28
CA SER A 23 -5.10 23.42 1.18
C SER A 23 -4.76 21.95 1.48
N ARG A 24 -4.41 21.63 2.72
CA ARG A 24 -4.13 20.25 3.16
C ARG A 24 -5.39 19.38 3.17
N ILE A 25 -6.54 19.96 3.54
CA ILE A 25 -7.84 19.27 3.45
C ILE A 25 -8.17 18.96 1.99
N LEU A 26 -7.99 19.91 1.08
CA LEU A 26 -8.26 19.71 -0.35
C LEU A 26 -7.39 18.59 -0.94
N VAL A 27 -6.10 18.55 -0.58
CA VAL A 27 -5.19 17.47 -0.98
C VAL A 27 -5.70 16.12 -0.48
N ARG A 28 -6.14 16.03 0.78
CA ARG A 28 -6.69 14.80 1.34
C ARG A 28 -7.93 14.34 0.58
N GLN A 29 -8.84 15.24 0.20
CA GLN A 29 -10.03 14.89 -0.59
C GLN A 29 -9.66 14.31 -1.96
N PHE A 30 -8.72 14.92 -2.67
CA PHE A 30 -8.23 14.38 -3.93
C PHE A 30 -7.51 13.03 -3.75
N GLN A 31 -6.76 12.87 -2.66
CA GLN A 31 -6.10 11.61 -2.34
C GLN A 31 -7.12 10.47 -2.13
N GLU A 32 -8.24 10.73 -1.46
CA GLU A 32 -9.35 9.76 -1.32
C GLU A 32 -10.02 9.46 -2.66
N ALA A 33 -10.29 10.50 -3.48
CA ALA A 33 -10.92 10.36 -4.80
C ALA A 33 -10.06 9.50 -5.75
N LEU A 34 -8.75 9.74 -5.77
CA LEU A 34 -7.77 9.00 -6.57
C LEU A 34 -7.46 7.61 -6.01
N GLY A 35 -7.91 7.27 -4.81
CA GLY A 35 -7.60 6.01 -4.14
C GLY A 35 -6.14 5.89 -3.67
N LEU A 36 -5.48 7.03 -3.43
CA LEU A 36 -4.13 7.12 -2.90
C LEU A 36 -4.09 7.16 -1.36
N SER A 37 -5.24 7.16 -0.69
CA SER A 37 -5.34 7.01 0.76
C SER A 37 -5.08 5.58 1.19
N LEU A 38 -4.77 5.31 2.46
CA LEU A 38 -4.51 3.94 2.93
C LEU A 38 -5.67 2.97 2.61
N THR A 39 -6.91 3.44 2.79
CA THR A 39 -8.14 2.72 2.42
C THR A 39 -8.26 2.55 0.91
N GLY A 40 -7.96 3.60 0.14
CA GLY A 40 -7.93 3.55 -1.32
C GLY A 40 -6.91 2.54 -1.86
N LEU A 41 -5.68 2.57 -1.33
CA LEU A 41 -4.61 1.65 -1.69
C LEU A 41 -5.01 0.20 -1.42
N ALA A 42 -5.60 -0.07 -0.25
CA ALA A 42 -6.08 -1.41 0.09
C ALA A 42 -7.20 -1.89 -0.86
N ARG A 43 -8.18 -1.03 -1.15
CA ARG A 43 -9.29 -1.32 -2.06
C ARG A 43 -8.82 -1.57 -3.49
N ASN A 44 -7.83 -0.80 -3.96
CA ASN A 44 -7.27 -0.92 -5.29
C ASN A 44 -6.16 -1.99 -5.38
N HIS A 45 -5.86 -2.66 -4.26
CA HIS A 45 -4.73 -3.60 -4.14
C HIS A 45 -3.38 -3.02 -4.54
N TRP A 46 -3.20 -1.71 -4.36
CA TRP A 46 -1.95 -1.02 -4.63
C TRP A 46 -0.95 -1.28 -3.52
N ARG A 47 0.30 -1.49 -3.91
CA ARG A 47 1.42 -1.67 -2.99
C ARG A 47 2.46 -0.61 -3.29
N ILE A 48 2.90 0.10 -2.26
CA ILE A 48 4.06 0.97 -2.35
C ILE A 48 5.27 0.06 -2.30
N ALA A 49 6.05 0.02 -3.39
CA ALA A 49 7.32 -0.68 -3.37
C ALA A 49 8.28 0.10 -2.46
N GLU A 50 8.96 -0.60 -1.56
CA GLU A 50 10.19 -0.08 -0.96
C GLU A 50 11.12 0.28 -2.13
N SER A 51 11.72 1.46 -2.10
CA SER A 51 12.51 2.01 -3.20
C SER A 51 13.43 0.95 -3.83
N ALA A 52 13.51 0.96 -5.17
CA ALA A 52 14.10 -0.08 -6.00
C ALA A 52 15.58 -0.41 -5.64
N GLN A 53 15.79 -1.21 -4.60
CA GLN A 53 16.87 -2.17 -4.65
C GLN A 53 16.48 -3.21 -5.71
N PRO A 54 17.42 -3.61 -6.59
CA PRO A 54 17.14 -4.60 -7.61
C PRO A 54 16.62 -5.87 -6.93
N VAL A 55 15.33 -6.14 -7.13
CA VAL A 55 14.65 -7.29 -6.55
C VAL A 55 15.26 -8.52 -7.20
N ARG A 56 16.15 -9.22 -6.49
CA ARG A 56 16.46 -10.61 -6.86
C ARG A 56 15.12 -11.35 -6.83
N PRO A 57 14.78 -12.15 -7.86
CA PRO A 57 13.52 -12.89 -7.86
C PRO A 57 13.49 -13.76 -6.59
N GLN A 58 12.70 -13.34 -5.62
CA GLN A 58 12.50 -14.09 -4.41
C GLN A 58 11.64 -15.27 -4.83
N GLN A 59 12.27 -16.45 -4.97
CA GLN A 59 11.57 -17.69 -5.23
C GLN A 59 10.37 -17.74 -4.30
N ALA A 60 9.17 -17.80 -4.88
CA ALA A 60 7.95 -17.87 -4.11
C ALA A 60 8.10 -19.02 -3.13
N ARG A 61 8.22 -18.71 -1.82
CA ARG A 61 8.15 -19.74 -0.79
C ARG A 61 6.78 -20.38 -0.96
N SER A 62 6.78 -21.60 -1.48
CA SER A 62 5.57 -22.39 -1.65
C SER A 62 4.85 -22.40 -0.31
N ARG A 63 3.60 -21.89 -0.29
CA ARG A 63 2.80 -21.94 0.94
C ARG A 63 2.61 -23.41 1.27
N PRO A 64 2.91 -23.85 2.50
CA PRO A 64 2.76 -25.25 2.86
C PRO A 64 1.31 -25.66 2.62
N SER A 65 1.15 -26.75 1.89
CA SER A 65 -0.16 -27.30 1.55
C SER A 65 -0.91 -27.68 2.82
N VAL A 66 -2.24 -27.73 2.74
CA VAL A 66 -3.09 -28.16 3.87
C VAL A 66 -2.63 -29.50 4.45
N ARG A 67 -2.13 -30.40 3.59
CA ARG A 67 -1.58 -31.72 3.95
C ARG A 67 -0.29 -31.63 4.78
N GLU A 68 0.58 -30.67 4.50
CA GLU A 68 1.83 -30.46 5.26
C GLU A 68 1.58 -29.89 6.65
N ARG A 69 0.42 -29.23 6.87
CA ARG A 69 0.02 -28.71 8.18
C ARG A 69 -0.50 -29.80 9.12
N PHE A 70 -1.00 -30.92 8.59
CA PHE A 70 -1.51 -32.05 9.38
C PHE A 70 -0.50 -33.20 9.42
N LYS A 71 0.75 -32.90 9.80
CA LYS A 71 1.76 -33.95 10.03
C LYS A 71 1.45 -34.63 11.37
N LEU A 72 1.01 -35.88 11.30
CA LEU A 72 0.73 -36.74 12.45
C LEU A 72 1.99 -36.85 13.32
N ILE A 73 1.94 -36.37 14.56
CA ILE A 73 2.97 -36.64 15.56
C ILE A 73 2.68 -38.04 16.09
N SER A 74 3.46 -39.04 15.65
CA SER A 74 3.49 -40.33 16.33
C SER A 74 4.20 -40.15 17.67
N GLY A 75 3.43 -39.75 18.67
CA GLY A 75 3.84 -39.76 20.08
C GLY A 75 3.25 -40.99 20.74
N GLU A 76 4.11 -41.99 20.96
CA GLU A 76 3.89 -43.14 21.82
C GLU A 76 3.34 -42.70 23.17
N GLY A 77 2.13 -43.14 23.50
CA GLY A 77 1.65 -43.12 24.88
C GLY A 77 2.27 -44.30 25.62
N ALA A 78 3.13 -44.00 26.59
CA ALA A 78 3.58 -44.92 27.63
C ALA A 78 3.49 -44.19 28.97
#